data_AF-A0A9E7RRZ3-F1
#
_entry.id   AF-A0A9E7RRZ3-F1
#
_cell.length_a   1.000
_cell.length_b   1.000
_cell.length_c   1.000
_cell.angle_alpha   90.00
_cell.angle_beta   90.00
_cell.angle_gamma   90.00
#
_symmetry.space_group_name_H-M   'P 1'
#
loop_
_entity.id
_entity.type
_entity.pdbx_description
1 polymer ?
#
loop_
_entity_poly.entity_id
_entity_poly.type
_entity_poly.pdbx_seq_one_letter_code
_entity_poly.pdbx_strand_id
1 'polypeptide(L)'
;MKNKLLTLVIPVLTVFLFTGISSATPLEDITHHISNDAETSLNISNADDMILITNAGSARYSNTTTEDAIQTVMETVPIKYSKIFQMNQPDHDPTFTFAVKNSKGYYARKYTVLQSGEVLKTPVVYIGLDMTENQFQQAKANLGYDVLSLLSAWNAGAPSDLLKVGCVDWKR
;
A
#
# COMPACT_ATOMS: atom_id res chain seq x y z
N MET A 1 -4.58 -25.56 57.77
CA MET A 1 -5.17 -24.21 57.85
C MET A 1 -4.07 -23.16 57.73
N LYS A 2 -4.17 -22.31 56.70
CA LYS A 2 -3.64 -20.94 56.56
C LYS A 2 -2.15 -20.62 56.83
N ASN A 3 -1.43 -20.44 55.72
CA ASN A 3 -0.69 -19.25 55.26
C ASN A 3 0.20 -18.47 56.25
N LYS A 4 1.44 -18.21 55.82
CA LYS A 4 1.91 -16.85 55.47
C LYS A 4 3.22 -16.95 54.66
N LEU A 5 3.08 -16.84 53.33
CA LEU A 5 4.18 -16.72 52.38
C LEU A 5 4.79 -15.33 52.54
N LEU A 6 6.09 -15.27 52.82
CA LEU A 6 6.88 -14.06 52.95
C LEU A 6 6.90 -13.30 51.61
N THR A 7 6.38 -12.08 51.58
CA THR A 7 6.40 -11.20 50.40
C THR A 7 7.73 -10.45 50.39
N LEU A 8 8.65 -10.85 49.51
CA LEU A 8 9.86 -10.08 49.20
C LEU A 8 9.56 -9.18 48.00
N VAL A 9 9.35 -7.89 48.25
CA VAL A 9 9.19 -6.88 47.19
C VAL A 9 10.58 -6.43 46.74
N ILE A 10 10.98 -6.84 45.54
CA ILE A 10 12.18 -6.33 44.87
C ILE A 10 11.73 -5.14 44.00
N PRO A 11 12.23 -3.91 44.23
CA PRO A 11 11.99 -2.82 43.29
C PRO A 11 12.91 -3.02 42.09
N VAL A 12 12.36 -3.47 40.97
CA VAL A 12 13.06 -3.46 39.68
C VAL A 12 13.08 -2.00 39.18
N LEU A 13 14.23 -1.36 39.33
CA LEU A 13 14.51 -0.05 38.76
C LEU A 13 14.77 -0.22 37.25
N THR A 14 13.72 -0.11 36.44
CA THR A 14 13.85 -0.16 34.97
C THR A 14 14.37 1.19 34.48
N VAL A 15 15.66 1.28 34.20
CA VAL A 15 16.27 2.43 33.51
C VAL A 15 15.92 2.30 32.02
N PHE A 16 14.97 3.08 31.53
CA PHE A 16 14.77 3.28 30.10
C PHE A 16 15.91 4.17 29.57
N LEU A 17 16.93 3.56 29.00
CA LEU A 17 17.88 4.24 28.13
C LEU A 17 17.17 4.58 26.81
N PHE A 18 16.60 5.77 26.70
CA PHE A 18 16.25 6.35 25.39
C PHE A 18 17.53 6.85 24.73
N THR A 19 18.24 5.94 24.05
CA THR A 19 19.22 6.32 23.03
C THR A 19 18.80 5.69 21.72
N GLY A 20 18.07 6.48 20.94
CA GLY A 20 17.70 6.10 19.60
C GLY A 20 17.08 7.28 18.89
N ILE A 21 17.91 8.09 18.23
CA ILE A 21 17.43 8.84 17.08
C ILE A 21 17.09 7.76 16.05
N SER A 22 15.83 7.30 16.04
CA SER A 22 15.34 6.50 14.92
C SER A 22 15.37 7.42 13.71
N SER A 23 16.36 7.24 12.84
CA SER A 23 16.22 7.71 11.47
C SER A 23 15.12 6.85 10.86
N ALA A 24 14.08 7.48 10.32
CA ALA A 24 13.11 6.76 9.49
C ALA A 24 13.88 6.07 8.36
N THR A 25 13.54 4.81 8.06
CA THR A 25 14.10 4.10 6.90
C THR A 25 13.81 4.93 5.65
N PRO A 26 14.80 5.14 4.75
CA PRO A 26 14.56 5.85 3.50
C PRO A 26 13.37 5.26 2.75
N LEU A 27 12.50 6.13 2.21
CA LEU A 27 11.33 5.67 1.47
C LEU A 27 11.72 4.86 0.23
N GLU A 28 12.88 5.14 -0.36
CA GLU A 28 13.47 4.37 -1.45
C GLU A 28 13.64 2.88 -1.08
N ASP A 29 14.30 2.58 0.03
CA ASP A 29 14.50 1.21 0.51
C ASP A 29 13.16 0.51 0.78
N ILE A 30 12.23 1.22 1.41
CA ILE A 30 10.87 0.73 1.68
C ILE A 30 10.15 0.40 0.36
N THR A 31 10.24 1.29 -0.62
CA THR A 31 9.54 1.17 -1.90
C THR A 31 10.15 0.05 -2.76
N HIS A 32 11.47 -0.11 -2.71
CA HIS A 32 12.16 -1.24 -3.34
C HIS A 32 11.70 -2.56 -2.72
N HIS A 33 11.60 -2.64 -1.38
CA HIS A 33 11.09 -3.85 -0.70
C HIS A 33 9.63 -4.15 -1.05
N ILE A 34 8.76 -3.15 -1.04
CA ILE A 34 7.35 -3.27 -1.41
C ILE A 34 7.20 -3.78 -2.85
N SER A 35 7.98 -3.21 -3.78
CA SER A 35 7.94 -3.59 -5.19
C SER A 35 8.36 -5.05 -5.40
N ASN A 36 9.41 -5.50 -4.72
CA ASN A 36 9.85 -6.91 -4.76
C ASN A 36 8.83 -7.89 -4.13
N ASP A 37 8.22 -7.53 -2.98
CA ASP A 37 7.13 -8.33 -2.39
C ASP A 37 5.92 -8.39 -3.32
N ALA A 38 5.58 -7.28 -4.00
CA ALA A 38 4.49 -7.25 -4.97
C ALA A 38 4.78 -8.12 -6.20
N GLU A 39 5.99 -8.01 -6.77
CA GLU A 39 6.44 -8.86 -7.89
C GLU A 39 6.29 -10.34 -7.57
N THR A 40 6.78 -10.75 -6.40
CA THR A 40 6.74 -12.15 -5.96
C THR A 40 5.32 -12.60 -5.62
N SER A 41 4.57 -11.80 -4.86
CA SER A 41 3.26 -12.20 -4.33
C SER A 41 2.13 -12.17 -5.36
N LEU A 42 2.28 -11.37 -6.42
CA LEU A 42 1.31 -11.28 -7.53
C LEU A 42 1.82 -11.97 -8.81
N ASN A 43 3.03 -12.55 -8.78
CA ASN A 43 3.68 -13.19 -9.93
C ASN A 43 3.73 -12.26 -11.16
N ILE A 44 4.24 -11.04 -10.95
CA ILE A 44 4.38 -10.03 -12.00
C ILE A 44 5.44 -10.49 -12.98
N SER A 45 5.08 -10.60 -14.26
CA SER A 45 6.00 -11.03 -15.32
C SER A 45 5.97 -10.13 -16.56
N ASN A 46 4.97 -9.25 -16.68
CA ASN A 46 4.80 -8.34 -17.82
C ASN A 46 4.21 -6.99 -17.39
N ALA A 47 4.78 -5.92 -17.96
CA ALA A 47 4.31 -4.54 -17.91
C ALA A 47 2.84 -4.33 -18.26
N ASP A 48 2.35 -5.01 -19.29
CA ASP A 48 1.02 -4.74 -19.87
C ASP A 48 -0.11 -5.31 -19.03
N ASP A 49 0.22 -6.28 -18.18
CA ASP A 49 -0.70 -6.95 -17.27
C ASP A 49 -0.77 -6.26 -15.91
N MET A 50 0.04 -5.23 -15.64
CA MET A 50 0.06 -4.59 -14.32
C MET A 50 -0.44 -3.14 -14.32
N ILE A 51 -0.94 -2.74 -13.16
CA ILE A 51 -1.37 -1.38 -12.82
C ILE A 51 -0.82 -1.05 -11.45
N LEU A 52 -0.43 0.21 -11.27
CA LEU A 52 -0.14 0.78 -9.97
C LEU A 52 -1.13 1.91 -9.69
N ILE A 53 -1.80 1.86 -8.53
CA ILE A 53 -2.54 2.98 -7.98
C ILE A 53 -1.82 3.42 -6.71
N THR A 54 -1.44 4.69 -6.63
CA THR A 54 -0.62 5.22 -5.53
C THR A 54 -0.99 6.67 -5.26
N ASN A 55 -0.79 7.16 -4.03
CA ASN A 55 -0.78 8.59 -3.73
C ASN A 55 0.64 9.18 -3.64
N ALA A 56 1.67 8.39 -3.94
CA ALA A 56 3.06 8.87 -4.03
C ALA A 56 3.18 10.05 -5.01
N GLY A 57 4.00 11.02 -4.64
CA GLY A 57 4.09 12.35 -5.25
C GLY A 57 3.18 13.39 -4.58
N SER A 58 1.98 13.02 -4.12
CA SER A 58 1.11 13.93 -3.35
C SER A 58 1.26 13.75 -1.84
N ALA A 59 1.30 12.49 -1.37
CA ALA A 59 1.51 12.14 0.03
C ALA A 59 2.93 12.47 0.49
N ARG A 60 3.09 12.71 1.78
CA ARG A 60 4.40 12.94 2.41
C ARG A 60 4.77 11.80 3.35
N TYR A 61 6.06 11.52 3.43
CA TYR A 61 6.63 10.59 4.40
C TYR A 61 7.73 11.30 5.16
N SER A 62 7.69 11.29 6.48
CA SER A 62 8.70 11.95 7.32
C SER A 62 8.98 13.41 6.91
N ASN A 63 7.92 14.14 6.51
CA ASN A 63 7.97 15.51 5.99
C ASN A 63 8.74 15.69 4.66
N THR A 64 9.08 14.65 3.92
CA THR A 64 9.67 14.75 2.57
C THR A 64 8.62 14.44 1.49
N THR A 65 8.91 14.85 0.26
CA THR A 65 8.14 14.46 -0.91
C THR A 65 8.34 12.97 -1.18
N THR A 66 7.42 12.37 -1.94
CA THR A 66 7.44 10.94 -2.26
C THR A 66 7.48 10.69 -3.77
N GLU A 67 7.89 11.71 -4.54
CA GLU A 67 7.95 11.66 -6.01
C GLU A 67 8.90 10.56 -6.51
N ASP A 68 10.06 10.43 -5.88
CA ASP A 68 11.08 9.44 -6.26
C ASP A 68 10.62 7.99 -6.04
N ALA A 69 9.63 7.75 -5.18
CA ALA A 69 9.11 6.41 -4.93
C ALA A 69 8.53 5.78 -6.21
N ILE A 70 7.92 6.58 -7.10
CA ILE A 70 7.40 6.06 -8.37
C ILE A 70 8.52 5.60 -9.28
N GLN A 71 9.63 6.34 -9.31
CA GLN A 71 10.81 5.97 -10.07
C GLN A 71 11.40 4.65 -9.52
N THR A 72 11.53 4.52 -8.19
CA THR A 72 11.96 3.27 -7.56
C THR A 72 11.08 2.06 -7.94
N VAL A 73 9.76 2.24 -7.99
CA VAL A 73 8.85 1.18 -8.46
C VAL A 73 9.16 0.82 -9.91
N MET A 74 9.29 1.81 -10.80
CA MET A 74 9.56 1.58 -12.22
C MET A 74 10.91 0.92 -12.50
N GLU A 75 11.88 1.09 -11.61
CA GLU A 75 13.18 0.42 -11.67
C GLU A 75 13.13 -1.02 -11.14
N THR A 76 12.20 -1.32 -10.24
CA THR A 76 12.08 -2.64 -9.62
C THR A 76 11.14 -3.58 -10.38
N VAL A 77 9.99 -3.08 -10.84
CA VAL A 77 8.99 -3.86 -11.57
C VAL A 77 8.81 -3.29 -12.98
N PRO A 78 8.50 -4.12 -13.98
CA PRO A 78 8.48 -3.70 -15.38
C PRO A 78 7.24 -2.86 -15.73
N ILE A 79 6.81 -1.89 -14.93
CA ILE A 79 5.60 -1.10 -15.18
C ILE A 79 5.84 0.09 -16.13
N LYS A 80 4.90 0.32 -17.06
CA LYS A 80 4.88 1.54 -17.88
C LYS A 80 4.21 2.68 -17.10
N TYR A 81 4.73 3.90 -17.20
CA TYR A 81 4.14 5.08 -16.57
C TYR A 81 2.65 5.31 -16.94
N SER A 82 2.23 4.92 -18.15
CA SER A 82 0.82 4.98 -18.57
C SER A 82 -0.14 4.10 -17.76
N LYS A 83 0.40 3.15 -16.98
CA LYS A 83 -0.33 2.23 -16.09
C LYS A 83 -0.23 2.65 -14.61
N ILE A 84 0.31 3.83 -14.34
CA ILE A 84 0.40 4.40 -13.00
C ILE A 84 -0.69 5.47 -12.84
N PHE A 85 -1.50 5.32 -11.80
CA PHE A 85 -2.56 6.23 -11.42
C PHE A 85 -2.21 6.87 -10.07
N GLN A 86 -1.87 8.16 -10.12
CA GLN A 86 -1.49 8.93 -8.94
C GLN A 86 -2.70 9.65 -8.37
N MET A 87 -3.15 9.23 -7.19
CA MET A 87 -4.22 9.84 -6.41
C MET A 87 -3.71 11.08 -5.68
N ASN A 88 -4.49 12.16 -5.69
CA ASN A 88 -4.19 13.39 -4.95
C ASN A 88 -4.67 13.29 -3.49
N GLN A 89 -3.84 12.71 -2.62
CA GLN A 89 -4.16 12.49 -1.21
C GLN A 89 -2.99 12.95 -0.32
N PRO A 90 -2.74 14.26 -0.19
CA PRO A 90 -1.57 14.80 0.51
C PRO A 90 -1.58 14.57 2.02
N ASP A 91 -2.77 14.44 2.61
CA ASP A 91 -2.96 14.28 4.05
C ASP A 91 -2.98 12.80 4.51
N HIS A 92 -2.70 11.87 3.58
CA HIS A 92 -2.69 10.44 3.85
C HIS A 92 -1.26 9.88 3.83
N ASP A 93 -1.07 8.77 4.55
CA ASP A 93 0.15 7.97 4.44
C ASP A 93 0.36 7.50 2.98
N PRO A 94 1.62 7.35 2.52
CA PRO A 94 1.90 6.79 1.21
C PRO A 94 1.32 5.38 1.05
N THR A 95 0.66 5.15 -0.08
CA THR A 95 0.06 3.87 -0.43
C THR A 95 0.47 3.43 -1.82
N PHE A 96 0.62 2.12 -1.99
CA PHE A 96 0.96 1.50 -3.26
C PHE A 96 0.03 0.30 -3.44
N THR A 97 -0.84 0.33 -4.44
CA THR A 97 -1.68 -0.81 -4.80
C THR A 97 -1.24 -1.35 -6.14
N PHE A 98 -0.66 -2.54 -6.12
CA PHE A 98 -0.29 -3.28 -7.32
C PHE A 98 -1.46 -4.18 -7.71
N ALA A 99 -1.82 -4.18 -8.98
CA ALA A 99 -2.82 -5.06 -9.53
C ALA A 99 -2.32 -5.73 -10.81
N VAL A 100 -2.45 -7.05 -10.90
CA VAL A 100 -2.02 -7.86 -12.05
C VAL A 100 -3.21 -8.53 -12.69
N LYS A 101 -3.27 -8.47 -14.01
CA LYS A 101 -4.33 -9.00 -14.83
C LYS A 101 -4.33 -10.53 -14.77
N ASN A 102 -5.54 -11.07 -14.72
CA ASN A 102 -5.86 -12.47 -14.91
C ASN A 102 -6.92 -12.57 -16.02
N SER A 103 -7.19 -13.77 -16.51
CA SER A 103 -8.24 -14.14 -17.46
C SER A 103 -9.62 -13.52 -17.22
N LYS A 104 -9.99 -13.20 -15.98
CA LYS A 104 -11.33 -12.69 -15.61
C LYS A 104 -11.34 -11.36 -14.86
N GLY A 105 -10.18 -10.80 -14.52
CA GLY A 105 -10.10 -9.62 -13.68
C GLY A 105 -8.68 -9.30 -13.25
N TYR A 106 -8.52 -8.78 -12.05
CA TYR A 106 -7.22 -8.44 -11.47
C TYR A 106 -7.04 -9.08 -10.09
N TYR A 107 -5.82 -9.51 -9.78
CA TYR A 107 -5.40 -9.73 -8.40
C TYR A 107 -4.67 -8.50 -7.91
N ALA A 108 -5.08 -7.96 -6.76
CA ALA A 108 -4.54 -6.74 -6.21
C ALA A 108 -4.06 -6.90 -4.77
N ARG A 109 -3.04 -6.13 -4.41
CA ARG A 109 -2.54 -5.99 -3.04
C ARG A 109 -2.17 -4.54 -2.79
N LYS A 110 -2.56 -4.03 -1.62
CA LYS A 110 -2.24 -2.68 -1.16
C LYS A 110 -1.19 -2.71 -0.05
N TYR A 111 -0.28 -1.76 -0.12
CA TYR A 111 0.72 -1.45 0.89
C TYR A 111 0.47 -0.03 1.40
N THR A 112 0.62 0.18 2.70
CA THR A 112 0.57 1.51 3.34
C THR A 112 1.84 1.69 4.16
N VAL A 113 2.57 2.76 3.89
CA VAL A 113 3.81 3.11 4.59
C VAL A 113 3.45 4.09 5.70
N LEU A 114 3.50 3.65 6.95
CA LEU A 114 3.25 4.51 8.10
C LEU A 114 4.44 5.46 8.29
N GLN A 115 4.21 6.62 8.92
CA GLN A 115 5.29 7.57 9.26
C GLN A 115 6.40 6.98 10.13
N SER A 116 6.15 5.86 10.83
CA SER A 116 7.15 5.10 11.57
C SER A 116 8.12 4.30 10.68
N GLY A 117 7.83 4.17 9.38
CA GLY A 117 8.51 3.29 8.45
C GLY A 117 7.95 1.86 8.41
N GLU A 118 6.96 1.54 9.24
CA GLU A 118 6.25 0.27 9.18
C GLU A 118 5.41 0.17 7.90
N VAL A 119 5.44 -1.01 7.25
CA VAL A 119 4.66 -1.28 6.05
C VAL A 119 3.51 -2.22 6.39
N LEU A 120 2.29 -1.70 6.31
CA LEU A 120 1.08 -2.51 6.38
C LEU A 120 0.77 -3.07 5.00
N LYS A 121 0.46 -4.37 4.90
CA LYS A 121 0.05 -5.01 3.64
C LYS A 121 -1.27 -5.77 3.77
N THR A 122 -2.08 -5.69 2.73
CA THR A 122 -3.34 -6.44 2.65
C THR A 122 -3.12 -7.87 2.15
N PRO A 123 -4.08 -8.78 2.37
CA PRO A 123 -4.19 -9.98 1.56
C PRO A 123 -4.29 -9.65 0.06
N VAL A 124 -3.97 -10.64 -0.78
CA VAL A 124 -4.27 -10.55 -2.22
C VAL A 124 -5.77 -10.72 -2.39
N VAL A 125 -6.40 -9.79 -3.12
CA VAL A 125 -7.84 -9.80 -3.39
C VAL A 125 -8.09 -9.87 -4.89
N TYR A 126 -9.16 -10.57 -5.28
CA TYR A 126 -9.61 -10.66 -6.67
C TYR A 126 -10.64 -9.59 -6.99
N ILE A 127 -10.44 -8.88 -8.10
CA ILE A 127 -11.30 -7.82 -8.62
C ILE A 127 -11.79 -8.23 -10.01
N GLY A 128 -12.92 -8.94 -10.03
CA GLY A 128 -13.60 -9.38 -11.24
C GLY A 128 -14.85 -8.55 -11.53
N LEU A 129 -15.34 -8.60 -12.77
CA LEU A 129 -16.67 -8.08 -13.11
C LEU A 129 -17.80 -9.00 -12.58
N ASP A 130 -17.43 -10.21 -12.17
CA ASP A 130 -18.31 -11.28 -11.66
C ASP A 130 -18.29 -11.41 -10.14
N MET A 131 -17.78 -10.40 -9.41
CA MET A 131 -17.74 -10.42 -7.95
C MET A 131 -19.15 -10.49 -7.35
N THR A 132 -19.31 -11.36 -6.36
CA THR A 132 -20.44 -11.31 -5.43
C THR A 132 -20.35 -10.09 -4.52
N GLU A 133 -21.46 -9.69 -3.92
CA GLU A 133 -21.51 -8.58 -2.95
C GLU A 133 -20.52 -8.79 -1.79
N ASN A 134 -20.41 -10.02 -1.27
CA ASN A 134 -19.47 -10.32 -0.19
C ASN A 134 -18.00 -10.16 -0.63
N GLN A 135 -17.66 -10.60 -1.85
CA GLN A 135 -16.32 -10.39 -2.40
C GLN A 135 -16.03 -8.89 -2.61
N PHE A 136 -17.02 -8.12 -3.06
CA PHE A 136 -16.91 -6.67 -3.20
C PHE A 136 -16.66 -5.99 -1.85
N GLN A 137 -17.42 -6.33 -0.81
CA GLN A 137 -17.22 -5.75 0.53
C GLN A 137 -15.86 -6.13 1.13
N GLN A 138 -15.39 -7.37 0.92
CA GLN A 138 -14.05 -7.78 1.33
C GLN A 138 -12.96 -7.01 0.57
N ALA A 139 -13.09 -6.84 -0.75
CA ALA A 139 -12.16 -6.04 -1.54
C ALA A 139 -12.16 -4.58 -1.08
N LYS A 140 -13.33 -4.01 -0.80
CA LYS A 140 -13.50 -2.63 -0.30
C LYS A 140 -12.83 -2.44 1.05
N ALA A 141 -12.98 -3.39 1.97
CA ALA A 141 -12.35 -3.34 3.30
C ALA A 141 -10.81 -3.39 3.21
N ASN A 142 -10.27 -4.15 2.26
CA ASN A 142 -8.81 -4.27 2.08
C ASN A 142 -8.21 -3.09 1.30
N LEU A 143 -8.78 -2.73 0.16
CA LEU A 143 -8.17 -1.74 -0.74
C LEU A 143 -8.62 -0.30 -0.45
N GLY A 144 -9.81 -0.12 0.11
CA GLY A 144 -10.52 1.15 0.13
C GLY A 144 -11.39 1.33 -1.12
N TYR A 145 -12.44 2.14 -0.99
CA TYR A 145 -13.44 2.32 -2.04
C TYR A 145 -12.88 2.95 -3.31
N ASP A 146 -12.00 3.93 -3.18
CA ASP A 146 -11.48 4.71 -4.32
C ASP A 146 -10.59 3.84 -5.21
N VAL A 147 -9.66 3.11 -4.60
CA VAL A 147 -8.80 2.13 -5.27
C VAL A 147 -9.62 1.03 -5.93
N LEU A 148 -10.61 0.48 -5.21
CA LEU A 148 -11.51 -0.54 -5.75
C LEU A 148 -12.26 -0.02 -6.97
N SER A 149 -12.82 1.19 -6.89
CA SER A 149 -13.60 1.81 -7.97
C SER A 149 -12.74 2.05 -9.20
N LEU A 150 -11.51 2.54 -9.02
CA LEU A 150 -10.55 2.74 -10.12
C LEU A 150 -10.18 1.42 -10.79
N LEU A 151 -9.85 0.38 -10.02
CA LEU A 151 -9.52 -0.94 -10.58
C LEU A 151 -10.72 -1.58 -11.28
N SER A 152 -11.92 -1.47 -10.71
CA SER A 152 -13.14 -1.98 -11.34
C SER A 152 -13.46 -1.26 -12.65
N ALA A 153 -13.32 0.07 -12.68
CA ALA A 153 -13.53 0.86 -13.89
C ALA A 153 -12.49 0.52 -14.97
N TRP A 154 -11.22 0.40 -14.60
CA TRP A 154 -10.18 -0.08 -15.50
C TRP A 154 -10.48 -1.48 -16.05
N ASN A 155 -10.88 -2.41 -15.18
CA ASN A 155 -11.23 -3.77 -15.58
C ASN A 155 -12.44 -3.81 -16.54
N ALA A 156 -13.36 -2.86 -16.40
CA ALA A 156 -14.48 -2.66 -17.33
C ALA A 156 -14.08 -1.97 -18.65
N GLY A 157 -12.81 -1.58 -18.83
CA GLY A 157 -12.30 -0.97 -20.05
C GLY A 157 -12.35 0.56 -20.07
N ALA A 158 -12.47 1.22 -18.90
CA ALA A 158 -12.38 2.67 -18.84
C ALA A 158 -11.02 3.16 -19.38
N PRO A 159 -11.00 4.22 -20.22
CA PRO A 159 -9.76 4.74 -20.78
C PRO A 159 -8.88 5.35 -19.68
N SER A 160 -7.56 5.21 -19.81
CA SER A 160 -6.58 5.69 -18.82
C SER A 160 -6.75 7.17 -18.49
N ASP A 161 -7.07 7.99 -19.49
CA ASP A 161 -7.12 9.44 -19.33
C ASP A 161 -8.31 9.85 -18.44
N LEU A 162 -9.45 9.16 -18.59
CA LEU A 162 -10.62 9.37 -17.72
C LEU A 162 -10.29 9.01 -16.26
N LEU A 163 -9.61 7.89 -16.05
CA LEU A 163 -9.22 7.45 -14.72
C LEU A 163 -8.19 8.39 -14.08
N LYS A 164 -7.26 8.93 -14.87
CA LYS A 164 -6.27 9.91 -14.39
C LYS A 164 -6.92 11.21 -13.94
N VAL A 165 -7.88 11.75 -14.71
CA VAL A 165 -8.71 12.88 -14.26
C VAL A 165 -9.41 12.54 -12.94
N GLY A 166 -9.99 11.35 -12.88
CA GLY A 166 -10.58 10.81 -11.66
C GLY A 166 -9.60 10.67 -10.49
N CYS A 167 -8.28 10.62 -10.67
CA CYS A 167 -7.36 10.53 -9.52
C CYS A 167 -6.98 11.90 -8.94
N VAL A 168 -7.10 12.97 -9.72
CA VAL A 168 -6.67 14.33 -9.34
C VAL A 168 -7.74 15.10 -8.58
N ASP A 169 -9.02 14.85 -8.90
CA ASP A 169 -10.17 15.63 -8.42
C ASP A 169 -10.79 15.13 -7.10
N TRP A 170 -10.28 14.05 -6.49
CA TRP A 170 -10.88 13.50 -5.26
C TRP A 170 -10.38 14.26 -4.02
N LYS A 171 -10.89 15.47 -3.84
CA LYS A 171 -10.94 16.11 -2.51
C LYS A 171 -12.24 15.66 -1.83
N ARG A 172 -12.16 14.73 -0.89
CA ARG A 172 -13.25 14.45 0.07
C ARG A 172 -12.78 14.76 1.47
#